data_AF-A0A1B2I2Y7-F1
#
_entry.id   AF-A0A1B2I2Y7-F1
#
_cell.length_a   1.000
_cell.length_b   1.000
_cell.length_c   1.000
_cell.angle_alpha   90.00
_cell.angle_beta   90.00
_cell.angle_gamma   90.00
#
_symmetry.space_group_name_H-M   'P 1'
#
loop_
_entity.id
_entity.type
_entity.pdbx_description
1 polymer ?
#
loop_
_entity_poly.entity_id
_entity_poly.type
_entity_poly.pdbx_seq_one_letter_code
_entity_poly.pdbx_strand_id
1 'polypeptide(L)'
;MCWWKDKSCVTFISIIVTAIVSLLSVIVGGYVKTNGELSIIRENYEREQKSLANAFAGEITIILSSMEAREYHKIFINILKNIENDVMPLSDLPLFSINLDVAFPMYRTRIGDVGLLPADASKKLVMFYGYVFSLLEDVQNSPKLFLASSKEIATDESEIKRNYYRMWKMTCEQDLKILNKLFTLGNCLINDLEKFAK
;
A
#
# COMPACT_ATOMS: atom_id res chain seq x y z
N MET A 1 24.16 -87.38 -3.06
CA MET A 1 22.97 -86.51 -2.96
C MET A 1 23.33 -85.28 -2.12
N CYS A 2 23.64 -84.15 -2.74
CA CYS A 2 23.91 -82.88 -2.05
C CYS A 2 22.91 -81.83 -2.55
N TRP A 3 21.81 -81.64 -1.82
CA TRP A 3 20.68 -80.77 -2.22
C TRP A 3 20.53 -79.50 -1.33
N TRP A 4 21.58 -79.08 -0.62
CA TRP A 4 21.48 -78.03 0.40
C TRP A 4 22.27 -76.74 0.11
N LYS A 5 22.92 -76.59 -1.05
CA LYS A 5 23.81 -75.44 -1.30
C LYS A 5 23.20 -74.19 -1.96
N ASP A 6 21.97 -74.24 -2.49
CA ASP A 6 21.45 -73.15 -3.33
C ASP A 6 20.43 -72.19 -2.66
N LYS A 7 19.88 -72.53 -1.49
CA LYS A 7 18.80 -71.71 -0.90
C LYS A 7 19.28 -70.38 -0.30
N SER A 8 20.56 -70.30 0.07
CA SER A 8 21.15 -69.11 0.70
C SER A 8 21.44 -67.99 -0.29
N CYS A 9 21.69 -68.32 -1.57
CA CYS A 9 22.03 -67.34 -2.60
C CYS A 9 20.78 -66.56 -3.08
N VAL A 10 19.65 -67.27 -3.21
CA VAL A 10 18.36 -66.68 -3.66
C VAL A 10 17.77 -65.74 -2.61
N THR A 11 17.91 -66.06 -1.32
CA THR A 11 17.46 -65.18 -0.23
C THR A 11 18.33 -63.92 -0.12
N PHE A 12 19.63 -64.02 -0.33
CA PHE A 12 20.54 -62.86 -0.27
C PHE A 12 20.27 -61.86 -1.40
N ILE A 13 20.06 -62.35 -2.63
CA ILE A 13 19.70 -61.51 -3.78
C ILE A 13 18.36 -60.81 -3.56
N SER A 14 17.36 -61.53 -3.02
CA SER A 14 16.05 -60.95 -2.74
C SER A 14 16.11 -59.84 -1.69
N ILE A 15 16.90 -59.98 -0.63
CA ILE A 15 17.08 -58.94 0.40
C ILE A 15 17.75 -57.69 -0.19
N ILE A 16 18.79 -57.87 -1.01
CA ILE A 16 19.51 -56.75 -1.65
C ILE A 16 18.58 -56.00 -2.62
N VAL A 17 17.82 -56.71 -3.44
CA VAL A 17 16.88 -56.08 -4.39
C VAL A 17 15.79 -55.31 -3.63
N THR A 18 15.24 -55.88 -2.56
CA THR A 18 14.21 -55.21 -1.75
C THR A 18 14.76 -53.94 -1.09
N ALA A 19 15.98 -54.01 -0.54
CA ALA A 19 16.65 -52.86 0.07
C ALA A 19 16.93 -51.74 -0.96
N ILE A 20 17.36 -52.08 -2.17
CA ILE A 20 17.59 -51.12 -3.26
C ILE A 20 16.28 -50.47 -3.72
N VAL A 21 15.21 -51.26 -3.88
CA VAL A 21 13.89 -50.73 -4.26
C VAL A 21 13.33 -49.79 -3.19
N SER A 22 13.48 -50.12 -1.90
CA SER A 22 13.08 -49.25 -0.78
C SER A 22 13.90 -47.96 -0.72
N LEU A 23 15.22 -48.02 -0.96
CA LEU A 23 16.08 -46.83 -1.02
C LEU A 23 15.70 -45.91 -2.19
N LEU A 24 15.48 -46.47 -3.37
CA LEU A 24 15.08 -45.71 -4.56
C LEU A 24 13.70 -45.07 -4.39
N SER A 25 12.74 -45.75 -3.77
CA SER A 25 11.40 -45.18 -3.53
C SER A 25 11.39 -44.08 -2.47
N VAL A 26 12.29 -44.12 -1.47
CA VAL A 26 12.50 -43.00 -0.54
C VAL A 26 13.18 -41.82 -1.21
N ILE A 27 14.18 -42.05 -2.07
CA ILE A 27 14.87 -40.99 -2.80
C ILE A 27 13.94 -40.32 -3.81
N VAL A 28 13.22 -41.10 -4.62
CA VAL A 28 12.27 -40.59 -5.62
C VAL A 28 11.06 -39.93 -4.94
N GLY A 29 10.52 -40.54 -3.88
CA GLY A 29 9.42 -39.98 -3.10
C GLY A 29 9.78 -38.68 -2.37
N GLY A 30 11.01 -38.56 -1.86
CA GLY A 30 11.52 -37.37 -1.19
C GLY A 30 11.82 -36.22 -2.17
N TYR A 31 12.43 -36.51 -3.32
CA TYR A 31 12.76 -35.50 -4.34
C TYR A 31 11.54 -34.92 -5.04
N VAL A 32 10.49 -35.73 -5.26
CA VAL A 32 9.25 -35.27 -5.93
C VAL A 32 8.37 -34.47 -4.97
N LYS A 33 8.27 -34.85 -3.69
CA LYS A 33 7.49 -34.07 -2.70
C LYS A 33 8.08 -32.69 -2.44
N THR A 34 9.39 -32.61 -2.24
CA THR A 34 10.06 -31.34 -1.89
C THR A 34 10.07 -30.35 -3.05
N ASN A 35 10.33 -30.80 -4.28
CA ASN A 35 10.30 -29.90 -5.44
C ASN A 35 8.88 -29.53 -5.90
N GLY A 36 7.91 -30.45 -5.74
CA GLY A 36 6.51 -30.19 -6.08
C GLY A 36 5.81 -29.24 -5.10
N GLU A 37 6.10 -29.35 -3.80
CA GLU A 37 5.55 -28.43 -2.79
C GLU A 37 6.18 -27.03 -2.90
N LEU A 38 7.49 -26.93 -3.18
CA LEU A 38 8.16 -25.65 -3.39
C LEU A 38 7.67 -24.92 -4.66
N SER A 39 7.38 -25.64 -5.75
CA SER A 39 6.84 -25.01 -6.96
C SER A 39 5.41 -24.50 -6.75
N ILE A 40 4.56 -25.24 -6.03
CA ILE A 40 3.19 -24.82 -5.69
C ILE A 40 3.21 -23.60 -4.77
N ILE A 41 4.09 -23.56 -3.76
CA ILE A 41 4.23 -22.41 -2.85
C ILE A 41 4.67 -21.17 -3.64
N ARG A 42 5.64 -21.32 -4.55
CA ARG A 42 6.13 -20.21 -5.38
C ARG A 42 5.05 -19.70 -6.33
N GLU A 43 4.31 -20.60 -6.99
CA GLU A 43 3.24 -20.22 -7.90
C GLU A 43 2.10 -19.50 -7.15
N ASN A 44 1.74 -19.97 -5.96
CA ASN A 44 0.76 -19.30 -5.11
C ASN A 44 1.24 -17.92 -4.67
N TYR A 45 2.52 -17.78 -4.30
CA TYR A 45 3.13 -16.50 -3.95
C TYR A 45 3.09 -15.51 -5.12
N GLU A 46 3.46 -15.94 -6.33
CA GLU A 46 3.44 -15.10 -7.53
C GLU A 46 2.00 -14.68 -7.88
N ARG A 47 1.02 -15.58 -7.77
CA ARG A 47 -0.40 -15.26 -7.97
C ARG A 47 -0.92 -14.27 -6.94
N GLU A 48 -0.58 -14.45 -5.67
CA GLU A 48 -1.00 -13.56 -4.58
C GLU A 48 -0.38 -12.17 -4.74
N GLN A 49 0.91 -12.09 -5.08
CA GLN A 49 1.60 -10.84 -5.39
C GLN A 49 0.93 -10.09 -6.55
N LYS A 50 0.57 -10.79 -7.64
CA LYS A 50 -0.14 -10.20 -8.79
C LYS A 50 -1.53 -9.69 -8.40
N SER A 51 -2.28 -10.49 -7.64
CA SER A 51 -3.60 -10.11 -7.17
C SER A 51 -3.54 -8.86 -6.28
N LEU A 52 -2.58 -8.82 -5.36
CA LEU A 52 -2.33 -7.71 -4.46
C LEU A 52 -1.94 -6.44 -5.23
N ALA A 53 -1.04 -6.56 -6.21
CA ALA A 53 -0.60 -5.45 -7.04
C ALA A 53 -1.77 -4.83 -7.83
N ASN A 54 -2.59 -5.67 -8.46
CA ASN A 54 -3.79 -5.21 -9.19
C ASN A 54 -4.79 -4.51 -8.26
N ALA A 55 -5.04 -5.07 -7.07
CA ALA A 55 -6.00 -4.52 -6.14
C ALA A 55 -5.56 -3.15 -5.60
N PHE A 56 -4.28 -2.99 -5.25
CA PHE A 56 -3.73 -1.70 -4.85
C PHE A 56 -3.71 -0.69 -6.01
N ALA A 57 -3.34 -1.11 -7.23
CA ALA A 57 -3.39 -0.22 -8.39
C ALA A 57 -4.80 0.32 -8.65
N GLY A 58 -5.82 -0.54 -8.52
CA GLY A 58 -7.22 -0.14 -8.60
C GLY A 58 -7.62 0.87 -7.52
N GLU A 59 -7.28 0.60 -6.26
CA GLU A 59 -7.58 1.53 -5.16
C GLU A 59 -6.88 2.89 -5.33
N ILE A 60 -5.59 2.89 -5.66
CA ILE A 60 -4.82 4.12 -5.92
C ILE A 60 -5.43 4.92 -7.07
N THR A 61 -5.83 4.26 -8.15
CA THR A 61 -6.49 4.90 -9.30
C THR A 61 -7.78 5.58 -8.87
N ILE A 62 -8.64 4.90 -8.11
CA ILE A 62 -9.89 5.45 -7.60
C ILE A 62 -9.64 6.69 -6.74
N ILE A 63 -8.61 6.66 -5.88
CA ILE A 63 -8.23 7.80 -5.04
C ILE A 63 -7.84 9.00 -5.91
N LEU A 64 -6.91 8.81 -6.84
CA LEU A 64 -6.44 9.88 -7.71
C LEU A 64 -7.57 10.44 -8.58
N SER A 65 -8.38 9.58 -9.20
CA SER A 65 -9.53 10.00 -10.01
C SER A 65 -10.57 10.75 -9.17
N SER A 66 -10.80 10.33 -7.92
CA SER A 66 -11.70 11.05 -7.01
C SER A 66 -11.16 12.43 -6.64
N MET A 67 -9.85 12.55 -6.42
CA MET A 67 -9.19 13.83 -6.14
C MET A 67 -9.23 14.77 -7.35
N GLU A 68 -9.03 14.23 -8.55
CA GLU A 68 -9.08 14.97 -9.81
C GLU A 68 -10.50 15.44 -10.14
N ALA A 69 -11.49 14.55 -10.04
CA ALA A 69 -12.90 14.87 -10.28
C ALA A 69 -13.44 15.94 -9.32
N ARG A 70 -12.89 16.02 -8.11
CA ARG A 70 -13.21 17.06 -7.12
C ARG A 70 -12.38 18.33 -7.28
N GLU A 71 -11.47 18.37 -8.25
CA GLU A 71 -10.62 19.51 -8.58
C GLU A 71 -9.82 20.07 -7.38
N TYR A 72 -9.35 19.20 -6.49
CA TYR A 72 -8.69 19.60 -5.25
C TYR A 72 -7.52 20.57 -5.47
N HIS A 73 -6.77 20.42 -6.55
CA HIS A 73 -5.69 21.34 -6.89
C HIS A 73 -6.20 22.76 -7.17
N LYS A 74 -7.31 22.91 -7.89
CA LYS A 74 -7.91 24.24 -8.18
C LYS A 74 -8.47 24.88 -6.91
N ILE A 75 -9.06 24.08 -6.04
CA ILE A 75 -9.55 24.50 -4.73
C ILE A 75 -8.43 25.16 -3.91
N PHE A 76 -7.29 24.48 -3.74
CA PHE A 76 -6.18 25.03 -2.94
C PHE A 76 -5.61 26.31 -3.56
N ILE A 77 -5.50 26.36 -4.90
CA ILE A 77 -5.09 27.58 -5.60
C ILE A 77 -6.07 28.73 -5.35
N ASN A 78 -7.38 28.48 -5.39
CA ASN A 78 -8.38 29.50 -5.16
C ASN A 78 -8.36 30.01 -3.72
N ILE A 79 -8.15 29.12 -2.74
CA ILE A 79 -7.98 29.50 -1.34
C ILE A 79 -6.76 30.42 -1.18
N LEU A 80 -5.61 30.05 -1.75
CA LEU A 80 -4.41 30.88 -1.71
C LEU A 80 -4.64 32.26 -2.33
N LYS A 81 -5.31 32.32 -3.49
CA LYS A 81 -5.68 33.60 -4.14
C LYS A 81 -6.62 34.44 -3.28
N ASN A 82 -7.58 33.82 -2.60
CA ASN A 82 -8.51 34.54 -1.73
C ASN A 82 -7.77 35.14 -0.52
N ILE A 83 -6.84 34.38 0.06
CA ILE A 83 -5.96 34.86 1.15
C ILE A 83 -5.11 36.05 0.67
N GLU A 84 -4.54 35.98 -0.53
CA GLU A 84 -3.75 37.08 -1.11
C GLU A 84 -4.56 38.35 -1.35
N ASN A 85 -5.86 38.23 -1.63
CA ASN A 85 -6.77 39.35 -1.82
C ASN A 85 -7.47 39.79 -0.53
N ASP A 86 -7.03 39.30 0.64
CA ASP A 86 -7.61 39.58 1.96
C ASP A 86 -9.10 39.18 2.11
N VAL A 87 -9.58 38.30 1.21
CA VAL A 87 -10.93 37.73 1.21
C VAL A 87 -10.93 36.49 2.09
N MET A 88 -11.67 36.55 3.19
CA MET A 88 -11.66 35.50 4.19
C MET A 88 -12.31 34.21 3.66
N PRO A 89 -11.59 33.08 3.62
CA PRO A 89 -12.15 31.80 3.15
C PRO A 89 -12.91 31.13 4.30
N LEU A 90 -14.01 31.72 4.78
CA LEU A 90 -14.75 31.16 5.93
C LEU A 90 -15.95 30.29 5.56
N SER A 91 -16.60 30.53 4.42
CA SER A 91 -17.86 29.85 4.08
C SER A 91 -17.67 28.61 3.19
N ASP A 92 -16.61 28.58 2.38
CA ASP A 92 -16.51 27.66 1.24
C ASP A 92 -15.23 26.84 1.26
N LEU A 93 -14.65 26.60 2.44
CA LEU A 93 -13.62 25.57 2.56
C LEU A 93 -14.30 24.24 2.22
N PRO A 94 -13.90 23.58 1.12
CA PRO A 94 -14.53 22.33 0.75
C PRO A 94 -14.23 21.36 1.87
N LEU A 95 -15.28 20.80 2.44
CA LEU A 95 -15.17 19.66 3.34
C LEU A 95 -14.53 18.54 2.53
N PHE A 96 -13.22 18.32 2.70
CA PHE A 96 -12.57 17.10 2.23
C PHE A 96 -13.12 15.96 3.09
N SER A 97 -14.28 15.47 2.70
CA SER A 97 -14.87 14.26 3.24
C SER A 97 -14.53 13.14 2.29
N ILE A 98 -13.43 12.44 2.59
CA ILE A 98 -13.21 11.08 2.12
C ILE A 98 -13.59 10.18 3.30
N ASN A 99 -14.62 9.35 3.14
CA ASN A 99 -14.95 8.35 4.14
C ASN A 99 -13.83 7.30 4.15
N LEU A 100 -12.94 7.38 5.15
CA LEU A 100 -11.76 6.52 5.26
C LEU A 100 -12.11 5.03 5.32
N ASP A 101 -13.28 4.67 5.85
CA ASP A 101 -13.70 3.27 5.99
C ASP A 101 -14.14 2.67 4.66
N VAL A 102 -14.64 3.50 3.74
CA VAL A 102 -15.11 3.08 2.41
C VAL A 102 -14.05 3.30 1.33
N ALA A 103 -13.18 4.29 1.51
CA ALA A 103 -12.22 4.72 0.50
C ALA A 103 -10.96 3.86 0.43
N PHE A 104 -10.62 3.11 1.49
CA PHE A 104 -9.35 2.36 1.60
C PHE A 104 -9.53 0.89 2.00
N PRO A 105 -10.45 0.13 1.38
CA PRO A 105 -10.71 -1.26 1.76
C PRO A 105 -9.47 -2.15 1.61
N MET A 106 -8.68 -1.99 0.55
CA MET A 106 -7.46 -2.78 0.31
C MET A 106 -6.38 -2.45 1.30
N TYR A 107 -6.09 -1.17 1.52
CA TYR A 107 -5.10 -0.78 2.52
C TYR A 107 -5.45 -1.35 3.90
N ARG A 108 -6.69 -1.19 4.37
CA ARG A 108 -7.06 -1.69 5.71
C ARG A 108 -6.98 -3.20 5.85
N THR A 109 -7.45 -3.92 4.84
CA THR A 109 -7.57 -5.39 4.93
C THR A 109 -6.26 -6.10 4.59
N ARG A 110 -5.37 -5.47 3.82
CA ARG A 110 -4.19 -6.12 3.23
C ARG A 110 -2.87 -5.39 3.47
N ILE A 111 -2.80 -4.35 4.32
CA ILE A 111 -1.52 -3.67 4.62
C ILE A 111 -0.44 -4.61 5.16
N GLY A 112 -0.83 -5.64 5.92
CA GLY A 112 0.10 -6.68 6.41
C GLY A 112 0.74 -7.49 5.28
N ASP A 113 0.06 -7.62 4.15
CA ASP A 113 0.48 -8.41 3.00
C ASP A 113 1.36 -7.58 2.04
N VAL A 114 1.56 -6.28 2.29
CA VAL A 114 2.39 -5.38 1.46
C VAL A 114 3.86 -5.83 1.42
N GLY A 115 4.31 -6.63 2.38
CA GLY A 115 5.62 -7.29 2.34
C GLY A 115 5.80 -8.30 1.22
N LEU A 116 4.71 -8.76 0.59
CA LEU A 116 4.75 -9.64 -0.58
C LEU A 116 5.13 -8.89 -1.87
N LEU A 117 4.92 -7.57 -1.90
CA LEU A 117 5.32 -6.72 -3.03
C LEU A 117 6.85 -6.50 -3.02
N PRO A 118 7.44 -6.15 -4.17
CA PRO A 118 8.84 -5.76 -4.22
C PRO A 118 9.12 -4.58 -3.28
N ALA A 119 10.26 -4.59 -2.59
CA ALA A 119 10.57 -3.64 -1.52
C ALA A 119 10.37 -2.17 -1.91
N ASP A 120 10.70 -1.80 -3.15
CA ASP A 120 10.49 -0.43 -3.66
C ASP A 120 9.00 -0.08 -3.79
N ALA A 121 8.19 -0.99 -4.32
CA ALA A 121 6.74 -0.82 -4.43
C ALA A 121 6.08 -0.75 -3.05
N SER A 122 6.47 -1.62 -2.11
CA SER A 122 5.99 -1.60 -0.73
C SER A 122 6.26 -0.25 -0.05
N LYS A 123 7.48 0.27 -0.19
CA LYS A 123 7.87 1.57 0.36
C LYS A 123 7.04 2.71 -0.24
N LYS A 124 6.93 2.76 -1.57
CA LYS A 124 6.13 3.77 -2.29
C LYS A 124 4.66 3.71 -1.87
N LEU A 125 4.12 2.51 -1.66
CA LEU A 125 2.75 2.31 -1.23
C LEU A 125 2.50 2.86 0.18
N VAL A 126 3.35 2.53 1.15
CA VAL A 126 3.25 3.09 2.50
C VAL A 126 3.37 4.62 2.48
N MET A 127 4.30 5.17 1.69
CA MET A 127 4.44 6.63 1.52
C MET A 127 3.20 7.26 0.91
N PHE A 128 2.60 6.62 -0.11
CA PHE A 128 1.39 7.11 -0.76
C PHE A 128 0.24 7.25 0.22
N TYR A 129 -0.09 6.18 0.96
CA TYR A 129 -1.16 6.24 1.95
C TYR A 129 -0.83 7.17 3.11
N GLY A 130 0.43 7.27 3.52
CA GLY A 130 0.87 8.27 4.50
C GLY A 130 0.53 9.69 4.06
N TYR A 131 0.82 10.07 2.81
CA TYR A 131 0.44 11.38 2.29
C TYR A 131 -1.07 11.58 2.21
N VAL A 132 -1.84 10.55 1.85
CA VAL A 132 -3.31 10.63 1.84
C VAL A 132 -3.85 10.88 3.24
N PHE A 133 -3.37 10.16 4.26
CA PHE A 133 -3.81 10.35 5.63
C PHE A 133 -3.41 11.71 6.19
N SER A 134 -2.17 12.16 5.96
CA SER A 134 -1.74 13.50 6.39
C SER A 134 -2.61 14.60 5.77
N LEU A 135 -2.88 14.54 4.46
CA LEU A 135 -3.76 15.51 3.79
C LEU A 135 -5.17 15.53 4.39
N LEU A 136 -5.72 14.35 4.72
CA LEU A 136 -7.05 14.26 5.32
C LEU A 136 -7.08 14.74 6.76
N GLU A 137 -6.03 14.47 7.53
CA GLU A 137 -5.85 14.96 8.89
C GLU A 137 -5.71 16.48 8.92
N ASP A 138 -4.88 17.04 8.05
CA ASP A 138 -4.67 18.48 7.93
C ASP A 138 -5.98 19.20 7.61
N VAL A 139 -6.77 18.70 6.63
CA VAL A 139 -8.06 19.31 6.31
C VAL A 139 -9.09 19.16 7.43
N GLN A 140 -9.14 18.02 8.12
CA GLN A 140 -10.09 17.81 9.23
C GLN A 140 -9.78 18.67 10.46
N ASN A 141 -8.49 18.91 10.74
CA ASN A 141 -8.04 19.60 11.96
C ASN A 141 -7.78 21.10 11.77
N SER A 142 -7.61 21.57 10.53
CA SER A 142 -7.35 22.99 10.23
C SER A 142 -8.37 23.97 10.87
N PRO A 143 -9.70 23.70 10.89
CA PRO A 143 -10.67 24.58 11.56
C PRO A 143 -10.51 24.64 13.09
N LYS A 144 -10.04 23.56 13.73
CA LYS A 144 -9.94 23.44 15.20
C LYS A 144 -8.67 24.08 15.76
N LEU A 145 -7.54 23.92 15.06
CA LEU A 145 -6.25 24.51 15.43
C LEU A 145 -6.30 26.05 15.45
N PHE A 146 -7.15 26.65 14.61
CA PHE A 146 -7.36 28.08 14.62
C PHE A 146 -8.16 28.61 15.83
N LEU A 147 -9.26 27.95 16.19
CA LEU A 147 -10.08 28.36 17.33
C LEU A 147 -9.32 28.29 18.67
N ALA A 148 -8.31 27.42 18.75
CA ALA A 148 -7.41 27.34 19.89
C ALA A 148 -6.37 28.47 19.91
N SER A 149 -5.67 28.72 18.79
CA SER A 149 -4.61 29.73 18.72
C SER A 149 -5.11 31.18 18.77
N SER A 150 -6.32 31.45 18.27
CA SER A 150 -6.94 32.78 18.31
C SER A 150 -7.40 33.22 19.71
N LYS A 151 -7.68 32.26 20.62
CA LYS A 151 -8.10 32.56 22.00
C LYS A 151 -6.94 32.92 22.94
N GLU A 152 -5.72 32.47 22.64
CA GLU A 152 -4.56 32.64 23.53
C GLU A 152 -3.71 33.89 23.23
N ILE A 153 -3.79 34.45 22.01
CA ILE A 153 -2.70 35.32 21.50
C ILE A 153 -3.08 36.81 21.34
N ALA A 154 -4.36 37.21 21.23
CA ALA A 154 -4.65 38.55 20.71
C ALA A 154 -5.74 39.34 21.46
N THR A 155 -5.41 40.61 21.70
CA THR A 155 -6.29 41.69 22.17
C THR A 155 -6.89 42.53 21.03
N ASP A 156 -6.40 42.36 19.79
CA ASP A 156 -6.82 43.10 18.58
C ASP A 156 -7.26 42.14 17.44
N GLU A 157 -8.46 42.38 16.91
CA GLU A 157 -9.08 41.65 15.80
C GLU A 157 -8.21 41.65 14.53
N SER A 158 -7.46 42.74 14.30
CA SER A 158 -6.59 42.87 13.12
C SER A 158 -5.40 41.90 13.15
N GLU A 159 -4.88 41.61 14.35
CA GLU A 159 -3.76 40.70 14.55
C GLU A 159 -4.18 39.23 14.46
N ILE A 160 -5.38 38.90 14.98
CA ILE A 160 -6.01 37.58 14.81
C ILE A 160 -6.15 37.27 13.32
N LYS A 161 -6.68 38.21 12.54
CA LYS A 161 -6.89 38.04 11.10
C LYS A 161 -5.57 37.82 10.36
N ARG A 162 -4.51 38.58 10.68
CA ARG A 162 -3.18 38.42 10.06
C ARG A 162 -2.54 37.07 10.39
N ASN A 163 -2.60 36.65 11.65
CA ASN A 163 -2.04 35.36 12.08
C ASN A 163 -2.81 34.19 11.47
N TYR A 164 -4.15 34.32 11.36
CA TYR A 164 -4.99 33.37 10.64
C TYR A 164 -4.56 33.18 9.19
N TYR A 165 -4.42 34.29 8.44
CA TYR A 165 -4.04 34.23 7.04
C TYR A 165 -2.66 33.64 6.82
N ARG A 166 -1.68 33.96 7.68
CA ARG A 166 -0.35 33.35 7.61
C ARG A 166 -0.41 31.84 7.81
N MET A 167 -1.11 31.39 8.85
CA MET A 167 -1.23 29.96 9.14
C MET A 167 -1.87 29.23 7.96
N TRP A 168 -3.01 29.72 7.46
CA TRP A 168 -3.70 29.11 6.33
C TRP A 168 -2.90 29.12 5.04
N LYS A 169 -2.18 30.22 4.76
CA LYS A 169 -1.28 30.27 3.60
C LYS A 169 -0.23 29.17 3.68
N MET A 170 0.42 29.00 4.82
CA MET A 170 1.43 27.95 5.02
C MET A 170 0.83 26.55 4.87
N THR A 171 -0.33 26.29 5.48
CA THR A 171 -1.04 25.00 5.38
C THR A 171 -1.43 24.70 3.93
N CYS A 172 -2.08 25.62 3.23
CA CYS A 172 -2.48 25.42 1.83
C CYS A 172 -1.28 25.23 0.89
N GLU A 173 -0.18 25.96 1.10
CA GLU A 173 1.05 25.76 0.33
C GLU A 173 1.67 24.38 0.58
N GLN A 174 1.61 23.89 1.81
CA GLN A 174 2.09 22.55 2.18
C GLN A 174 1.19 21.47 1.60
N ASP A 175 -0.14 21.60 1.72
CA ASP A 175 -1.12 20.67 1.19
C ASP A 175 -1.03 20.58 -0.33
N LEU A 176 -0.82 21.71 -1.03
CA LEU A 176 -0.61 21.73 -2.47
C LEU A 176 0.67 20.95 -2.87
N LYS A 177 1.75 21.09 -2.09
CA LYS A 177 2.98 20.30 -2.31
C LYS A 177 2.74 18.82 -2.06
N ILE A 178 2.01 18.47 -1.01
CA ILE A 178 1.64 17.08 -0.70
C ILE A 178 0.79 16.51 -1.84
N LEU A 179 -0.25 17.21 -2.28
CA LEU A 179 -1.13 16.82 -3.36
C LEU A 179 -0.37 16.53 -4.65
N ASN A 180 0.56 17.41 -5.05
CA ASN A 180 1.39 17.22 -6.24
C ASN A 180 2.30 16.00 -6.14
N LYS A 181 2.90 15.77 -4.95
CA LYS A 181 3.66 14.54 -4.68
C LYS A 181 2.76 13.30 -4.75
N LEU A 182 1.52 13.41 -4.27
CA LEU A 182 0.54 12.32 -4.24
C LEU A 182 0.18 11.86 -5.65
N PHE A 183 -0.13 12.79 -6.56
CA PHE A 183 -0.38 12.48 -7.97
C PHE A 183 0.85 11.88 -8.66
N THR A 184 2.03 12.45 -8.42
CA THR A 184 3.28 11.96 -9.04
C THR A 184 3.62 10.55 -8.57
N LEU A 185 3.58 10.34 -7.25
CA LEU A 185 3.88 9.06 -6.61
C LEU A 185 2.84 8.00 -6.98
N GLY A 186 1.55 8.34 -6.95
CA GLY A 186 0.48 7.41 -7.27
C GLY A 186 0.53 6.95 -8.72
N ASN A 187 0.76 7.85 -9.68
CA ASN A 187 0.95 7.47 -11.09
C ASN A 187 2.20 6.60 -11.30
N CYS A 188 3.31 6.89 -10.61
CA CYS A 188 4.48 6.02 -10.65
C CYS A 188 4.17 4.63 -10.09
N LEU A 189 3.46 4.58 -8.96
CA LEU A 189 3.13 3.34 -8.27
C LEU A 189 2.15 2.48 -9.08
N ILE A 190 1.13 3.06 -9.71
CA ILE A 190 0.24 2.33 -10.63
C ILE A 190 1.05 1.66 -11.74
N ASN A 191 1.93 2.41 -12.41
CA ASN A 191 2.77 1.88 -13.48
C ASN A 191 3.68 0.73 -13.00
N ASP A 192 4.23 0.84 -11.80
CA ASP A 192 5.07 -0.20 -11.22
C ASP A 192 4.22 -1.45 -10.90
N LEU A 193 3.06 -1.29 -10.26
CA LEU A 193 2.15 -2.39 -9.91
C LEU A 193 1.60 -3.11 -11.15
N GLU A 194 1.23 -2.38 -12.19
CA GLU A 194 0.74 -2.96 -13.46
C GLU A 194 1.80 -3.78 -14.20
N LYS A 195 3.09 -3.40 -14.09
CA LYS A 195 4.19 -4.20 -14.66
C LYS A 195 4.31 -5.55 -13.95
N PHE A 196 4.09 -5.60 -12.63
CA PHE A 196 4.13 -6.84 -11.87
C PHE A 196 2.90 -7.71 -12.11
N ALA A 197 1.76 -7.10 -12.43
CA ALA A 197 0.52 -7.81 -12.71
C ALA A 197 0.53 -8.60 -14.03
N LYS A 198 1.35 -8.20 -15.01
CA LYS A 198 1.51 -8.87 -16.31
C LYS A 198 2.31 -10.17 -16.16
#